data_AF-A0A1Y4IRC3-F1
#
_entry.id   AF-A0A1Y4IRC3-F1
#
_cell.length_a   1.000
_cell.length_b   1.000
_cell.length_c   1.000
_cell.angle_alpha   90.00
_cell.angle_beta   90.00
_cell.angle_gamma   90.00
#
_symmetry.space_group_name_H-M   'P 1'
#
loop_
_entity.id
_entity.type
_entity.pdbx_description
1 polymer ?
#
loop_
_entity_poly.entity_id
_entity_poly.type
_entity_poly.pdbx_seq_one_letter_code
_entity_poly.pdbx_strand_id
1 'polypeptide(L)' 'MRTAEKVVEYLERAERYACTPLGQRDPAEFKALMALKAEIQKEWREHNACTKKAVPAAAASD' A
#
# COMPACT_ATOMS: atom_id res chain seq x y z
N MET A 1 -6.59 1.37 -10.98
CA MET A 1 -6.99 0.50 -9.86
C MET A 1 -7.26 1.34 -8.64
N ARG A 2 -8.28 0.97 -7.86
CA ARG A 2 -8.51 1.55 -6.53
C ARG A 2 -7.44 1.03 -5.56
N THR A 3 -7.13 1.79 -4.50
CA THR A 3 -6.14 1.39 -3.49
C THR A 3 -6.46 0.02 -2.88
N ALA A 4 -7.74 -0.31 -2.68
CA ALA A 4 -8.17 -1.62 -2.19
C ALA A 4 -7.81 -2.77 -3.15
N GLU A 5 -7.96 -2.58 -4.46
CA GLU A 5 -7.58 -3.56 -5.48
C GLU A 5 -6.06 -3.77 -5.49
N LYS A 6 -5.29 -2.68 -5.36
CA LYS A 6 -3.82 -2.75 -5.26
C LYS A 6 -3.37 -3.53 -4.02
N VAL A 7 -4.06 -3.37 -2.89
CA VAL A 7 -3.78 -4.12 -1.66
C VAL A 7 -4.02 -5.61 -1.86
N VAL A 8 -5.14 -6.01 -2.47
CA VAL A 8 -5.42 -7.42 -2.78
C VAL A 8 -4.35 -7.99 -3.70
N GLU A 9 -4.01 -7.29 -4.79
CA GLU A 9 -2.96 -7.72 -5.72
C GLU A 9 -1.61 -7.89 -5.00
N TYR A 10 -1.23 -6.93 -4.16
CA TYR A 10 0.01 -6.99 -3.39
C TYR A 10 0.05 -8.23 -2.49
N LEU A 11 -1.04 -8.53 -1.77
CA LEU A 11 -1.11 -9.68 -0.86
C LEU A 11 -1.01 -11.00 -1.62
N GLU A 12 -1.76 -11.17 -2.71
CA GLU A 12 -1.72 -12.39 -3.52
C GLU A 12 -0.34 -12.62 -4.14
N ARG A 13 0.30 -11.57 -4.67
CA ARG A 13 1.64 -11.67 -5.24
C ARG A 13 2.69 -11.94 -4.16
N ALA A 14 2.55 -11.33 -2.99
CA ALA A 14 3.47 -11.54 -1.87
C ALA A 14 3.37 -12.96 -1.32
N GLU A 15 2.16 -13.52 -1.22
CA GLU A 15 1.94 -14.91 -0.84
C GLU A 15 2.60 -15.86 -1.85
N ARG A 16 2.33 -15.69 -3.15
CA ARG A 16 2.96 -16.50 -4.21
C ARG A 16 4.48 -16.43 -4.13
N TYR A 17 5.05 -15.23 -4.02
CA TYR A 17 6.50 -15.04 -3.94
C TYR A 17 7.10 -15.67 -2.68
N ALA A 18 6.42 -15.58 -1.53
CA ALA A 18 6.85 -16.19 -0.28
C ALA A 18 6.84 -17.72 -0.37
N CYS A 19 5.81 -18.30 -1.00
CA CYS A 19 5.67 -19.73 -1.23
C CYS A 19 6.63 -20.28 -2.30
N THR A 20 7.15 -19.44 -3.19
CA THR A 20 8.20 -19.83 -4.15
C THR A 20 9.50 -20.16 -3.42
N PRO A 21 10.12 -21.35 -3.66
CA PRO A 21 11.42 -21.71 -3.11
C PRO A 21 12.49 -20.64 -3.39
N LEU A 22 13.37 -20.39 -2.42
CA LEU A 22 14.31 -19.26 -2.46
C LEU A 22 15.15 -19.20 -3.76
N GLY A 23 15.65 -20.33 -4.24
CA GLY A 23 16.44 -20.42 -5.47
C GLY A 23 15.66 -20.24 -6.78
N GLN A 24 14.33 -20.18 -6.70
CA GLN A 24 13.42 -19.99 -7.83
C GLN A 24 12.72 -18.63 -7.82
N ARG A 25 12.96 -17.81 -6.78
CA ARG A 25 12.35 -16.48 -6.68
C ARG A 25 12.95 -15.56 -7.73
N ASP A 26 12.08 -14.91 -8.50
CA ASP A 26 12.48 -13.89 -9.47
C ASP A 26 12.78 -12.55 -8.75
N PRO A 27 14.02 -12.03 -8.82
CA PRO A 27 14.35 -10.72 -8.28
C PRO A 27 13.54 -9.57 -8.89
N ALA A 28 13.06 -9.70 -10.13
CA ALA A 28 12.20 -8.70 -10.76
C ALA A 28 10.82 -8.65 -10.11
N GLU A 29 10.25 -9.81 -9.76
CA GLU A 29 8.97 -9.89 -9.04
C GLU A 29 9.07 -9.23 -7.65
N PHE A 30 10.19 -9.42 -6.95
CA PHE A 30 10.43 -8.73 -5.68
C PHE A 30 10.45 -7.20 -5.83
N LYS A 31 11.12 -6.69 -6.87
CA LYS A 31 11.15 -5.25 -7.16
C LYS A 31 9.75 -4.71 -7.45
N ALA A 32 8.96 -5.45 -8.24
CA ALA A 32 7.58 -5.09 -8.55
C ALA A 32 6.70 -5.07 -7.29
N LEU A 33 6.85 -6.06 -6.39
CA LEU A 33 6.18 -6.09 -5.08
C LEU A 33 6.49 -4.86 -4.23
N MET A 34 7.77 -4.48 -4.15
CA MET A 34 8.18 -3.30 -3.37
C MET A 34 7.69 -1.99 -3.97
N ALA A 35 7.65 -1.89 -5.31
CA ALA A 35 7.08 -0.74 -6.00
C ALA A 35 5.57 -0.62 -5.72
N LEU A 36 4.82 -1.71 -5.85
CA LEU A 36 3.38 -1.73 -5.56
C LEU A 36 3.07 -1.36 -4.09
N LYS A 37 3.87 -1.88 -3.14
CA LYS A 37 3.80 -1.49 -1.73
C LYS A 37 4.02 0.01 -1.54
N ALA A 38 5.02 0.58 -2.20
CA ALA A 38 5.35 2.00 -2.10
C ALA A 38 4.21 2.88 -2.64
N GLU A 39 3.57 2.47 -3.73
CA GLU A 39 2.38 3.15 -4.27
C GLU A 39 1.21 3.13 -3.28
N ILE A 40 0.87 1.97 -2.72
CA ILE A 40 -0.19 1.83 -1.72
C ILE A 40 0.08 2.76 -0.52
N GLN A 41 1.32 2.79 -0.03
CA GLN A 41 1.69 3.67 1.08
C GLN A 41 1.62 5.16 0.72
N LYS A 42 1.99 5.52 -0.52
CA LYS A 42 1.87 6.89 -1.01
C LYS A 42 0.42 7.33 -1.04
N GLU A 43 -0.46 6.55 -1.68
CA GLU A 43 -1.89 6.83 -1.76
C GLU A 43 -2.54 6.90 -0.37
N TRP A 44 -2.18 5.97 0.51
CA TRP A 44 -2.65 5.99 1.90
C TRP A 44 -2.22 7.27 2.62
N ARG A 45 -0.96 7.71 2.49
CA ARG A 45 -0.49 8.97 3.10
C ARG A 45 -1.22 10.17 2.52
N GLU A 46 -1.42 10.23 1.21
CA GLU A 46 -2.12 11.33 0.53
C GLU A 46 -3.59 11.41 0.98
N HIS A 47 -4.28 10.28 1.07
CA HIS A 47 -5.64 10.20 1.59
C HIS A 47 -5.72 10.65 3.07
N ASN A 48 -4.79 10.18 3.91
CA ASN A 48 -4.75 10.56 5.33
C ASN A 48 -4.32 12.01 5.56
N ALA A 49 -3.49 12.58 4.68
CA ALA A 49 -3.14 13.99 4.72
C ALA A 49 -4.31 14.88 4.29
N CYS A 50 -5.08 14.47 3.28
CA CYS A 50 -6.30 15.15 2.84
C CYS A 50 -7.37 15.16 3.95
N THR A 51 -7.60 14.01 4.58
CA THR A 51 -8.59 13.89 5.67
C THR A 51 -8.18 14.63 6.95
N LYS A 52 -6.89 14.68 7.31
CA LYS A 52 -6.39 15.52 8.41
C LYS A 52 -6.56 17.03 8.17
N LYS A 53 -6.53 17.50 6.92
CA LYS A 53 -6.84 18.90 6.59
C LYS A 53 -8.34 19.22 6.63
N ALA A 54 -9.21 18.21 6.60
CA ALA A 54 -10.66 18.35 6.51
C ALA A 54 -11.39 18.25 7.86
N VAL A 55 -10.68 18.07 8.98
CA VAL A 55 -11.26 18.25 10.33
C VAL A 55 -10.98 19.70 10.74
N PRO A 56 -11.90 20.66 10.49
CA PRO A 56 -11.76 21.98 11.06
C PRO A 56 -11.93 21.87 12.58
N ALA A 57 -11.28 22.78 13.27
CA ALA A 57 -11.33 22.99 14.71
C ALA A 57 -12.76 23.29 15.22
N ALA A 58 -13.65 22.30 15.23
CA ALA A 58 -14.98 22.38 15.83
C ALA A 58 -14.99 21.92 17.31
N ALA A 59 -13.82 21.80 17.93
CA ALA A 59 -13.68 21.44 19.34
C ALA A 59 -12.64 22.36 20.01
N ALA A 60 -12.92 23.66 20.02
CA ALA A 60 -12.24 24.60 20.90
C ALA A 60 -13.14 25.83 21.11
N SER A 61 -14.10 25.74 22.03
CA SER A 61 -14.28 26.66 23.17
C SER A 61 -15.69 26.49 23.73
N ASP A 62 -15.73 26.29 25.04
CA ASP A 62 -16.88 26.21 25.94
C ASP A 62 -17.75 27.48 25.98
#